data_AF-A0A401YHR7-F1
#
_entry.id   AF-A0A401YHR7-F1
#
_cell.length_a   1.000
_cell.length_b   1.000
_cell.length_c   1.000
_cell.angle_alpha   90.00
_cell.angle_beta   90.00
_cell.angle_gamma   90.00
#
_symmetry.space_group_name_H-M   'P 1'
#
loop_
_entity.id
_entity.type
_entity.pdbx_description
1 polymer ?
#
loop_
_entity_poly.entity_id
_entity_poly.type
_entity_poly.pdbx_seq_one_letter_code
_entity_poly.pdbx_strand_id
1 'polypeptide(L)'
;MRAMVITVSTRAAAGTYQDESGPVIVRGLQQMGFETRGPQIVPDGEPVAQALRDACAGHYDVIITTGGTGLNPFDQTPQMTSRVISYEVPGIAEAIRMENFDKVPTSILSRGVAGVAITQDSHWTYRSLIVNLPGSPGGAQDGITVLAKVLPHVVSQLQGGDHARGGGFGGGGGGFGGGGPQQAPPGGGGYQGGYGAGGGYQGGGGGGGYQGGGGYGGAQQPPWGTR
;
A
#
# COMPACT_ATOMS: atom_id res chain seq x y z
N MET A 1 5.65 -0.92 -20.58
CA MET A 1 4.84 -1.43 -19.46
C MET A 1 3.43 -0.93 -19.65
N ARG A 2 2.43 -1.81 -19.49
CA ARG A 2 1.01 -1.53 -19.71
C ARG A 2 0.29 -1.45 -18.37
N ALA A 3 -0.56 -0.46 -18.20
CA ALA A 3 -1.38 -0.30 -17.01
C ALA A 3 -2.87 -0.18 -17.33
N MET A 4 -3.70 -0.69 -16.43
CA MET A 4 -5.16 -0.57 -16.49
C MET A 4 -5.67 0.14 -15.24
N VAL A 5 -6.54 1.12 -15.42
CA VAL A 5 -7.26 1.80 -14.33
C VAL A 5 -8.73 1.41 -14.35
N ILE A 6 -9.25 0.99 -13.20
CA ILE A 6 -10.65 0.59 -13.01
C ILE A 6 -11.26 1.44 -11.91
N THR A 7 -12.31 2.19 -12.23
CA THR A 7 -13.10 2.90 -11.24
C THR A 7 -14.25 2.02 -10.79
N VAL A 8 -14.34 1.76 -9.49
CA VAL A 8 -15.40 0.97 -8.86
C VAL A 8 -16.40 1.93 -8.22
N SER A 9 -17.58 2.05 -8.83
CA SER A 9 -18.69 2.83 -8.30
C SER A 9 -19.97 2.50 -9.04
N THR A 10 -20.94 1.92 -8.32
CA THR A 10 -22.30 1.69 -8.86
C THR A 10 -22.95 2.99 -9.34
N ARG A 11 -22.72 4.11 -8.65
CA ARG A 11 -23.28 5.43 -9.03
C ARG A 11 -22.65 5.98 -10.31
N ALA A 12 -21.34 5.84 -10.47
CA ALA A 12 -20.64 6.29 -11.67
C ALA A 12 -21.00 5.42 -12.88
N ALA A 13 -21.11 4.10 -12.68
CA ALA A 13 -21.58 3.17 -13.71
C ALA A 13 -23.01 3.50 -14.17
N ALA A 14 -23.87 3.99 -13.28
CA ALA A 14 -25.21 4.46 -13.61
C ALA A 14 -25.27 5.90 -14.18
N GLY A 15 -24.14 6.59 -14.33
CA GLY A 15 -24.08 7.97 -14.85
C GLY A 15 -24.59 9.05 -13.88
N THR A 16 -24.83 8.70 -12.62
CA THR A 16 -25.36 9.61 -11.59
C THR A 16 -24.28 10.31 -10.77
N TYR A 17 -23.02 9.96 -11.02
CA TYR A 17 -21.84 10.51 -10.35
C TYR A 17 -20.69 10.56 -11.34
N GLN A 18 -19.97 11.66 -11.40
CA GLN A 18 -18.80 11.79 -12.27
C GLN A 18 -17.56 11.20 -11.58
N ASP A 19 -16.82 10.35 -12.28
CA ASP A 19 -15.54 9.85 -11.80
C ASP A 19 -14.45 10.93 -11.88
N GLU A 20 -13.93 11.32 -10.73
CA GLU A 20 -12.82 12.28 -10.60
C GLU A 20 -11.49 11.60 -10.25
N SER A 21 -11.55 10.40 -9.65
CA SER A 21 -10.37 9.68 -9.13
C SER A 21 -9.67 8.87 -10.21
N GLY A 22 -10.43 8.21 -11.08
CA GLY A 22 -9.87 7.46 -12.22
C GLY A 22 -8.95 8.32 -13.10
N PRO A 23 -9.36 9.53 -13.53
CA PRO A 23 -8.51 10.43 -14.30
C PRO A 23 -7.21 10.84 -13.58
N VAL A 24 -7.23 10.98 -12.25
CA VAL A 24 -6.02 11.28 -11.46
C VAL A 24 -5.01 10.14 -11.59
N ILE A 25 -5.48 8.90 -11.44
CA ILE A 25 -4.65 7.69 -11.50
C ILE A 25 -4.08 7.49 -12.91
N VAL A 26 -4.90 7.66 -13.94
CA VAL A 26 -4.46 7.54 -15.33
C VAL A 26 -3.33 8.52 -15.63
N ARG A 27 -3.49 9.79 -15.26
CA ARG A 27 -2.44 10.81 -15.47
C ARG A 27 -1.16 10.47 -14.70
N GLY A 28 -1.29 10.03 -13.44
CA GLY A 28 -0.15 9.64 -12.62
C GLY A 28 0.66 8.51 -13.25
N LEU A 29 0.00 7.45 -13.72
CA LEU A 29 0.66 6.32 -14.38
C LEU A 29 1.30 6.72 -15.73
N GLN A 30 0.63 7.57 -16.51
CA GLN A 30 1.19 8.08 -17.77
C GLN A 30 2.47 8.90 -17.52
N GLN A 31 2.50 9.73 -16.47
CA GLN A 31 3.69 10.48 -16.07
C GLN A 31 4.85 9.57 -15.66
N MET A 32 4.57 8.34 -15.19
CA MET A 32 5.56 7.31 -14.91
C MET A 32 5.98 6.50 -16.16
N GLY A 33 5.43 6.81 -17.33
CA GLY A 33 5.77 6.16 -18.60
C GLY A 33 4.98 4.88 -18.92
N PHE A 34 3.88 4.61 -18.21
CA PHE A 34 3.01 3.47 -18.52
C PHE A 34 2.10 3.77 -19.70
N GLU A 35 1.98 2.81 -20.63
CA GLU A 35 0.87 2.78 -21.59
C GLU A 35 -0.41 2.46 -20.82
N THR A 36 -1.16 3.50 -20.45
CA THR A 36 -2.29 3.38 -19.52
C THR A 36 -3.62 3.39 -20.24
N ARG A 37 -4.47 2.40 -19.95
CA ARG A 37 -5.86 2.30 -20.41
C ARG A 37 -6.83 2.58 -19.26
N GLY A 38 -7.98 3.17 -19.58
CA GLY A 38 -9.05 3.49 -18.63
C GLY A 38 -9.23 5.00 -18.38
N PRO A 39 -10.01 5.39 -17.34
CA PRO A 39 -10.63 4.48 -16.37
C PRO A 39 -11.77 3.67 -17.01
N GLN A 40 -11.76 2.35 -16.80
CA GLN A 40 -12.95 1.53 -17.03
C GLN A 40 -13.83 1.63 -15.78
N ILE A 41 -15.07 2.11 -15.94
CA ILE A 41 -16.01 2.23 -14.81
C ILE A 41 -16.82 0.94 -14.68
N VAL A 42 -16.83 0.35 -13.49
CA VAL A 42 -17.62 -0.85 -13.16
C VAL A 42 -18.42 -0.63 -11.87
N PRO A 43 -19.59 -1.25 -11.72
CA PRO A 43 -20.31 -1.25 -10.46
C PRO A 43 -19.61 -2.12 -9.41
N ASP A 44 -20.00 -1.95 -8.14
CA ASP A 44 -19.46 -2.71 -7.01
C ASP A 44 -19.79 -4.22 -7.11
N GLY A 45 -19.02 -5.07 -6.42
CA GLY A 45 -19.25 -6.52 -6.37
C GLY A 45 -18.58 -7.30 -7.50
N GLU A 46 -19.19 -8.40 -7.96
CA GLU A 46 -18.60 -9.34 -8.94
C GLU A 46 -18.03 -8.68 -10.21
N PRO A 47 -18.62 -7.61 -10.77
CA PRO A 47 -18.06 -6.92 -11.94
C PRO A 47 -16.62 -6.44 -11.75
N VAL A 48 -16.20 -6.13 -10.51
CA VAL A 48 -14.81 -5.81 -10.17
C VAL A 48 -13.90 -7.01 -10.42
N ALA A 49 -14.27 -8.19 -9.90
CA ALA A 49 -13.46 -9.40 -10.04
C ALA A 49 -13.35 -9.82 -11.52
N GLN A 50 -14.43 -9.64 -12.29
CA GLN A 50 -14.41 -9.89 -13.73
C GLN A 50 -13.46 -8.94 -14.46
N ALA A 51 -13.56 -7.64 -14.21
CA ALA A 51 -12.68 -6.64 -14.82
C ALA A 51 -11.19 -6.86 -14.49
N LEU A 52 -10.90 -7.28 -13.25
CA LEU A 52 -9.54 -7.64 -12.84
C LEU A 52 -9.03 -8.87 -13.60
N ARG A 53 -9.85 -9.92 -13.76
CA ARG A 53 -9.50 -11.12 -14.54
C ARG A 53 -9.28 -10.79 -16.01
N ASP A 54 -10.15 -9.97 -16.60
CA ASP A 54 -10.03 -9.53 -18.00
C ASP A 54 -8.74 -8.72 -18.21
N ALA A 55 -8.38 -7.85 -17.25
CA ALA A 55 -7.11 -7.14 -17.29
C ALA A 55 -5.90 -8.08 -17.14
N CYS A 56 -5.97 -9.10 -16.28
CA CYS A 56 -4.90 -10.10 -16.18
C CYS A 56 -4.73 -10.89 -17.49
N ALA A 57 -5.84 -11.34 -18.08
CA ALA A 57 -5.85 -12.02 -19.38
C ALA A 57 -5.37 -11.10 -20.52
N GLY A 58 -5.60 -9.79 -20.39
CA GLY A 58 -5.09 -8.77 -21.29
C GLY A 58 -3.61 -8.45 -21.11
N HIS A 59 -2.90 -9.14 -20.20
CA HIS A 59 -1.47 -8.96 -19.89
C HIS A 59 -1.10 -7.50 -19.56
N TYR A 60 -1.82 -6.89 -18.61
CA TYR A 60 -1.41 -5.61 -18.01
C TYR A 60 -0.42 -5.86 -16.86
N ASP A 61 0.71 -5.14 -16.85
CA ASP A 61 1.73 -5.27 -15.81
C ASP A 61 1.23 -4.72 -14.46
N VAL A 62 0.45 -3.63 -14.50
CA VAL A 62 -0.10 -2.94 -13.33
C VAL A 62 -1.60 -2.69 -13.52
N ILE A 63 -2.40 -3.08 -12.54
CA ILE A 63 -3.84 -2.86 -12.52
C ILE A 63 -4.17 -2.08 -11.25
N ILE A 64 -4.76 -0.90 -11.39
CA ILE A 64 -5.16 -0.06 -10.27
C ILE A 64 -6.67 0.05 -10.24
N THR A 65 -7.27 -0.29 -9.11
CA THR A 65 -8.68 0.02 -8.86
C THR A 65 -8.80 1.27 -8.00
N THR A 66 -9.90 2.02 -8.12
CA THR A 66 -10.24 3.12 -7.21
C THR A 66 -11.69 3.04 -6.77
N GLY A 67 -11.94 3.13 -5.47
CA GLY A 67 -13.28 3.02 -4.89
C GLY A 67 -13.62 1.62 -4.37
N GLY A 68 -14.72 1.54 -3.61
CA GLY A 68 -15.19 0.28 -3.02
C GLY A 68 -14.31 -0.29 -1.90
N THR A 69 -13.45 0.53 -1.26
CA THR A 69 -12.49 0.09 -0.23
C THR A 69 -12.84 0.52 1.20
N GLY A 70 -13.89 1.31 1.40
CA GLY A 70 -14.29 1.83 2.72
C GLY A 70 -14.99 0.79 3.61
N LEU A 71 -15.75 1.24 4.61
CA LEU A 71 -16.51 0.37 5.52
C LEU A 71 -17.98 0.21 5.11
N ASN A 72 -18.40 0.73 3.96
CA ASN A 72 -19.76 0.57 3.49
C ASN A 72 -20.03 -0.92 3.19
N PRO A 73 -21.24 -1.46 3.45
CA PRO A 73 -21.59 -2.85 3.11
C PRO A 73 -21.39 -3.22 1.63
N PHE A 74 -21.43 -2.23 0.74
CA PHE A 74 -21.22 -2.40 -0.70
C PHE A 74 -19.76 -2.21 -1.12
N ASP A 75 -18.88 -1.71 -0.24
CA ASP A 75 -17.45 -1.63 -0.50
C ASP A 75 -16.87 -3.05 -0.56
N GLN A 76 -16.82 -3.67 -1.74
CA GLN A 76 -16.39 -5.07 -1.88
C GLN A 76 -15.13 -5.22 -2.73
N THR A 77 -14.50 -4.12 -3.16
CA THR A 77 -13.28 -4.15 -3.99
C THR A 77 -12.17 -5.01 -3.38
N PRO A 78 -11.86 -4.93 -2.07
CA PRO A 78 -10.84 -5.81 -1.47
C PRO A 78 -11.19 -7.29 -1.61
N GLN A 79 -12.43 -7.67 -1.30
CA GLN A 79 -12.91 -9.05 -1.41
C GLN A 79 -12.86 -9.57 -2.84
N MET A 80 -13.20 -8.72 -3.81
CA MET A 80 -13.12 -9.07 -5.23
C MET A 80 -11.68 -9.21 -5.70
N THR A 81 -10.78 -8.36 -5.21
CA THR A 81 -9.35 -8.41 -5.52
C THR A 81 -8.67 -9.63 -4.93
N SER A 82 -8.95 -9.97 -3.67
CA SER A 82 -8.42 -11.15 -2.98
C SER A 82 -8.77 -12.47 -3.69
N ARG A 83 -9.84 -12.52 -4.47
CA ARG A 83 -10.22 -13.69 -5.29
C ARG A 83 -9.41 -13.83 -6.58
N VAL A 84 -8.66 -12.81 -6.97
CA VAL A 84 -7.92 -12.75 -8.25
C VAL A 84 -6.42 -12.83 -8.01
N ILE A 85 -5.91 -12.22 -6.95
CA ILE A 85 -4.49 -12.30 -6.61
C ILE A 85 -4.10 -13.70 -6.12
N SER A 86 -2.88 -14.11 -6.44
CA SER A 86 -2.29 -15.36 -5.97
C SER A 86 -1.61 -15.20 -4.60
N TYR A 87 -1.07 -14.01 -4.32
CA TYR A 87 -0.53 -13.64 -3.03
C TYR A 87 -0.58 -12.12 -2.81
N GLU A 88 -0.60 -11.71 -1.55
CA GLU A 88 -0.63 -10.29 -1.15
C GLU A 88 0.78 -9.68 -1.06
N VAL A 89 0.82 -8.36 -1.24
CA VAL A 89 1.99 -7.49 -0.99
C VAL A 89 1.54 -6.42 0.01
N PRO A 90 1.37 -6.78 1.31
CA PRO A 90 0.69 -5.94 2.29
C PRO A 90 1.36 -4.58 2.49
N GLY A 91 2.70 -4.51 2.39
CA GLY A 91 3.47 -3.28 2.55
C GLY A 91 3.07 -2.13 1.62
N ILE A 92 2.55 -2.43 0.42
CA ILE A 92 2.04 -1.40 -0.49
C ILE A 92 0.75 -0.79 0.08
N ALA A 93 -0.18 -1.64 0.51
CA ALA A 93 -1.45 -1.19 1.07
C ALA A 93 -1.25 -0.43 2.39
N GLU A 94 -0.29 -0.86 3.21
CA GLU A 94 0.11 -0.16 4.44
C GLU A 94 0.67 1.23 4.15
N ALA A 95 1.61 1.34 3.20
CA ALA A 95 2.20 2.62 2.82
C ALA A 95 1.14 3.60 2.29
N ILE A 96 0.19 3.13 1.47
CA ILE A 96 -0.91 3.96 0.94
C ILE A 96 -1.80 4.50 2.07
N ARG A 97 -2.14 3.67 3.07
CA ARG A 97 -2.92 4.13 4.23
C ARG A 97 -2.17 5.20 5.02
N MET A 98 -0.85 5.11 5.10
CA MET A 98 -0.03 5.98 5.92
C MET A 98 0.43 7.27 5.24
N GLU A 99 0.47 7.35 3.91
CA GLU A 99 1.04 8.48 3.16
C GLU A 99 0.53 9.86 3.61
N ASN A 100 -0.74 9.93 4.01
CA ASN A 100 -1.38 11.20 4.40
C ASN A 100 -2.16 11.11 5.72
N PHE A 101 -1.78 10.16 6.60
CA PHE A 101 -2.47 9.91 7.86
C PHE A 101 -2.56 11.15 8.76
N ASP A 102 -1.48 11.93 8.85
CA ASP A 102 -1.42 13.12 9.70
C ASP A 102 -2.49 14.17 9.37
N LYS A 103 -2.90 14.25 8.09
CA LYS A 103 -3.92 15.20 7.63
C LYS A 103 -5.30 14.55 7.46
N VAL A 104 -5.33 13.28 7.10
CA VAL A 104 -6.55 12.51 6.88
C VAL A 104 -6.50 11.23 7.73
N PRO A 105 -6.76 11.31 9.05
CA PRO A 105 -6.63 10.14 9.93
C PRO A 105 -7.53 8.96 9.55
N THR A 106 -8.61 9.22 8.81
CA THR A 106 -9.53 8.19 8.30
C THR A 106 -8.96 7.38 7.13
N SER A 107 -7.80 7.76 6.58
CA SER A 107 -7.12 7.01 5.50
C SER A 107 -6.89 5.54 5.89
N ILE A 108 -6.62 5.27 7.17
CA ILE A 108 -6.38 3.93 7.70
C ILE A 108 -7.61 3.02 7.62
N LEU A 109 -8.80 3.58 7.47
CA LEU A 109 -10.04 2.80 7.36
C LEU A 109 -10.21 2.15 5.97
N SER A 110 -9.38 2.53 4.98
CA SER A 110 -9.34 1.86 3.69
C SER A 110 -8.89 0.40 3.85
N ARG A 111 -9.76 -0.52 3.47
CA ARG A 111 -9.50 -1.96 3.44
C ARG A 111 -8.84 -2.43 2.14
N GLY A 112 -8.42 -1.49 1.28
CA GLY A 112 -7.75 -1.81 0.01
C GLY A 112 -6.58 -2.75 0.22
N VAL A 113 -6.44 -3.73 -0.69
CA VAL A 113 -5.33 -4.67 -0.72
C VAL A 113 -4.42 -4.39 -1.92
N ALA A 114 -3.21 -4.93 -1.86
CA ALA A 114 -2.29 -4.99 -2.98
C ALA A 114 -1.75 -6.41 -3.08
N GLY A 115 -1.56 -6.92 -4.29
CA GLY A 115 -1.11 -8.28 -4.51
C GLY A 115 -0.74 -8.57 -5.95
N VAL A 116 -0.22 -9.76 -6.18
CA VAL A 116 0.18 -10.21 -7.52
C VAL A 116 -0.78 -11.30 -7.99
N ALA A 117 -1.37 -11.12 -9.15
CA ALA A 117 -2.11 -12.15 -9.86
C ALA A 117 -1.18 -12.88 -10.83
N ILE A 118 -1.23 -14.20 -10.82
CA ILE A 118 -0.49 -15.06 -11.76
C ILE A 118 -1.48 -15.65 -12.75
N THR A 119 -1.29 -15.37 -14.03
CA THR A 119 -2.01 -16.02 -15.13
C THR A 119 -1.05 -16.96 -15.84
N GLN A 120 -1.46 -18.23 -15.97
CA GLN A 120 -0.63 -19.26 -16.59
C GLN A 120 -1.42 -19.91 -17.73
N ASP A 121 -0.77 -20.02 -18.88
CA ASP A 121 -1.18 -20.90 -19.97
C ASP A 121 -0.14 -22.03 -20.14
N SER A 122 -0.32 -22.89 -21.15
CA SER A 122 0.57 -24.04 -21.38
C SER A 122 2.02 -23.67 -21.74
N HIS A 123 2.30 -22.41 -22.09
CA HIS A 123 3.60 -21.97 -22.59
C HIS A 123 4.16 -20.74 -21.88
N TRP A 124 3.35 -20.02 -21.10
CA TRP A 124 3.73 -18.75 -20.49
C TRP A 124 3.12 -18.55 -19.10
N THR A 125 3.85 -17.83 -18.25
CA THR A 125 3.39 -17.33 -16.95
C THR A 125 3.52 -15.82 -16.92
N TYR A 126 2.38 -15.14 -16.77
CA TYR A 126 2.32 -13.69 -16.66
C TYR A 126 1.94 -13.26 -15.24
N ARG A 127 2.54 -12.19 -14.74
CA ARG A 127 2.31 -11.66 -13.39
C ARG A 127 1.86 -10.21 -13.48
N SER A 128 0.71 -9.89 -12.88
CA SER A 128 0.18 -8.53 -12.80
C SER A 128 0.17 -8.07 -11.35
N LEU A 129 0.68 -6.86 -11.08
CA LEU A 129 0.44 -6.20 -9.81
C LEU A 129 -0.97 -5.62 -9.81
N ILE A 130 -1.75 -5.90 -8.77
CA ILE A 130 -3.07 -5.31 -8.54
C ILE A 130 -3.02 -4.48 -7.25
N VAL A 131 -3.49 -3.23 -7.31
CA VAL A 131 -3.51 -2.32 -6.14
C VAL A 131 -4.87 -1.64 -6.03
N ASN A 132 -5.49 -1.69 -4.85
CA ASN A 132 -6.72 -0.94 -4.58
C ASN A 132 -6.42 0.42 -3.94
N LEU A 133 -6.87 1.50 -4.57
CA LEU A 133 -6.80 2.86 -4.06
C LEU A 133 -8.16 3.34 -3.51
N PRO A 134 -8.15 4.29 -2.55
CA PRO A 134 -9.37 4.93 -2.08
C PRO A 134 -10.14 5.62 -3.20
N GLY A 135 -11.47 5.70 -3.05
CA GLY A 135 -12.35 6.29 -4.07
C GLY A 135 -12.34 7.82 -4.15
N SER A 136 -11.73 8.52 -3.19
CA SER A 136 -11.62 9.98 -3.21
C SER A 136 -10.43 10.46 -4.08
N PRO A 137 -10.53 11.60 -4.78
CA PRO A 137 -9.43 12.09 -5.61
C PRO A 137 -8.12 12.31 -4.83
N GLY A 138 -8.24 12.80 -3.58
CA GLY A 138 -7.09 12.94 -2.68
C GLY A 138 -6.44 11.60 -2.32
N GLY A 139 -7.24 10.59 -1.92
CA GLY A 139 -6.70 9.27 -1.59
C GLY A 139 -6.13 8.53 -2.81
N ALA A 140 -6.72 8.73 -3.99
CA ALA A 140 -6.16 8.25 -5.25
C ALA A 140 -4.81 8.90 -5.57
N GLN A 141 -4.69 10.21 -5.35
CA GLN A 141 -3.42 10.92 -5.51
C GLN A 141 -2.36 10.45 -4.51
N ASP A 142 -2.73 10.25 -3.23
CA ASP A 142 -1.84 9.69 -2.20
C ASP A 142 -1.32 8.31 -2.62
N GLY A 143 -2.21 7.47 -3.15
CA GLY A 143 -1.86 6.17 -3.73
C GLY A 143 -0.84 6.27 -4.86
N ILE A 144 -1.06 7.17 -5.82
CA ILE A 144 -0.11 7.43 -6.92
C ILE A 144 1.25 7.90 -6.38
N THR A 145 1.26 8.76 -5.35
CA THR A 145 2.51 9.24 -4.73
C THR A 145 3.33 8.10 -4.13
N VAL A 146 2.69 7.14 -3.45
CA VAL A 146 3.37 5.94 -2.95
C VAL A 146 3.86 5.07 -4.10
N LEU A 147 2.99 4.79 -5.08
CA LEU A 147 3.31 3.89 -6.18
C LEU A 147 4.44 4.41 -7.07
N ALA A 148 4.58 5.73 -7.24
CA ALA A 148 5.69 6.35 -7.95
C ALA A 148 7.06 5.92 -7.41
N LYS A 149 7.15 5.67 -6.10
CA LYS A 149 8.40 5.30 -5.40
C LYS A 149 8.80 3.85 -5.66
N VAL A 150 7.86 2.98 -6.04
CA VAL A 150 8.07 1.51 -6.06
C VAL A 150 7.80 0.84 -7.40
N LEU A 151 6.88 1.35 -8.22
CA LEU A 151 6.44 0.69 -9.46
C LEU A 151 7.58 0.37 -10.45
N PRO A 152 8.58 1.25 -10.68
CA PRO A 152 9.69 0.91 -11.57
C PRO A 152 10.45 -0.34 -11.15
N HIS A 153 10.63 -0.54 -9.84
CA HIS A 153 11.30 -1.71 -9.30
C HIS A 153 10.40 -2.95 -9.36
N VAL A 154 9.13 -2.81 -9.00
CA VAL A 154 8.18 -3.92 -8.97
C VAL A 154 8.02 -4.54 -10.36
N VAL A 155 7.83 -3.74 -11.41
CA VAL A 155 7.63 -4.29 -12.76
C VAL A 155 8.88 -5.00 -13.28
N SER A 156 10.07 -4.48 -12.97
CA SER A 156 11.35 -5.15 -13.26
C SER A 156 11.41 -6.55 -12.63
N GLN A 157 10.99 -6.70 -11.38
CA GLN A 157 10.98 -7.99 -10.70
C GLN A 157 9.92 -8.95 -11.26
N LEU A 158 8.72 -8.45 -11.57
CA LEU A 158 7.62 -9.28 -12.09
C LEU A 158 7.96 -9.93 -13.44
N GLN A 159 8.78 -9.26 -14.25
CA GLN A 159 9.29 -9.75 -15.54
C GLN A 159 10.50 -10.69 -15.41
N GLY A 160 10.94 -11.02 -14.19
CA GLY A 160 12.07 -11.92 -13.95
C GLY A 160 13.44 -11.25 -14.11
N GLY A 161 13.51 -9.92 -14.03
CA GLY A 161 14.78 -9.20 -14.01
C GLY A 161 15.54 -9.44 -12.72
N ASP A 162 16.77 -9.96 -12.82
CA ASP A 162 17.71 -10.01 -11.72
C ASP A 162 18.11 -8.59 -11.27
N HIS A 163 18.22 -8.39 -9.96
CA HIS A 163 18.62 -7.11 -9.39
C HIS A 163 19.96 -6.64 -9.94
N ALA A 164 20.01 -5.41 -10.44
CA ALA A 164 21.22 -4.59 -10.27
C ALA A 164 21.41 -4.39 -8.77
N ARG A 165 22.50 -4.95 -8.21
CA ARG A 165 22.95 -4.65 -6.86
C ARG A 165 22.98 -3.13 -6.65
N GLY A 166 22.51 -2.68 -5.49
CA GLY A 166 22.32 -1.27 -5.16
C GLY A 166 23.43 -0.35 -5.68
N GLY A 167 23.08 0.53 -6.60
CA GLY A 167 23.89 1.69 -6.94
C GLY A 167 23.81 2.67 -5.78
N GLY A 168 24.75 2.54 -4.85
CA GLY A 168 24.98 3.55 -3.82
C GLY A 168 25.21 4.91 -4.46
N PHE A 169 24.47 5.91 -3.98
CA PHE A 169 24.90 7.29 -4.07
C PHE A 169 26.26 7.40 -3.35
N GLY A 170 27.31 7.79 -4.05
CA GLY A 170 28.59 8.06 -3.41
C GLY A 170 29.80 8.17 -4.34
N GLY A 171 29.97 9.33 -4.95
CA GLY A 171 31.27 9.98 -5.09
C GLY A 171 32.24 9.44 -6.14
N GLY A 172 32.25 10.10 -7.30
CA GLY A 172 33.48 10.19 -8.08
C GLY A 172 34.56 10.95 -7.30
N GLY A 173 35.81 10.51 -7.43
CA GLY A 173 36.95 11.26 -6.91
C GLY A 173 38.24 10.46 -6.83
N GLY A 174 39.06 10.57 -7.89
CA GLY A 174 40.53 10.72 -7.81
C GLY A 174 41.35 9.55 -7.26
N GLY A 175 42.09 8.90 -8.15
CA GLY A 175 43.21 8.03 -7.77
C GLY A 175 44.44 8.82 -7.33
N PHE A 176 45.12 8.32 -6.30
CA PHE A 176 46.54 8.48 -5.96
C PHE A 176 46.87 7.23 -5.10
N GLY A 177 47.92 6.43 -5.26
CA GLY A 177 49.29 6.77 -5.66
C GLY A 177 50.20 6.79 -4.43
N GLY A 178 50.65 5.61 -3.97
CA GLY A 178 51.96 5.38 -3.28
C GLY A 178 52.23 5.95 -1.87
N GLY A 179 52.80 5.10 -1.00
CA GLY A 179 53.78 5.51 0.01
C GLY A 179 53.35 5.45 1.49
N GLY A 180 53.89 4.50 2.25
CA GLY A 180 54.26 4.75 3.66
C GLY A 180 55.64 5.47 3.73
N PRO A 181 56.26 5.70 4.90
CA PRO A 181 55.89 5.23 6.25
C PRO A 181 56.01 6.30 7.38
N GLN A 182 55.71 5.85 8.61
CA GLN A 182 56.37 6.18 9.89
C GLN A 182 56.03 7.44 10.74
N GLN A 183 55.82 7.12 12.02
CA GLN A 183 56.22 7.77 13.28
C GLN A 183 55.29 8.80 13.96
N ALA A 184 54.98 8.47 15.21
CA ALA A 184 54.36 9.30 16.25
C ALA A 184 55.44 10.02 17.09
N PRO A 185 55.04 11.08 17.82
CA PRO A 185 55.52 11.25 19.18
C PRO A 185 54.40 11.61 20.19
N PRO A 186 54.71 11.62 21.51
CA PRO A 186 53.74 11.44 22.59
C PRO A 186 53.40 12.74 23.36
N GLY A 187 52.39 12.63 24.23
CA GLY A 187 52.02 13.61 25.26
C GLY A 187 50.52 13.89 25.22
N GLY A 188 49.73 13.83 26.28
CA GLY A 188 50.00 13.93 27.71
C GLY A 188 48.92 14.85 28.31
N GLY A 189 48.21 14.38 29.34
CA GLY A 189 47.13 15.12 30.03
C GLY A 189 45.75 14.63 29.60
N GLY A 190 44.87 14.08 30.44
CA GLY A 190 44.76 14.19 31.89
C GLY A 190 43.39 14.79 32.19
N TYR A 191 42.36 13.97 32.36
CA TYR A 191 41.10 14.37 33.01
C TYR A 191 40.55 13.21 33.84
N GLN A 192 40.74 13.35 35.15
CA GLN A 192 39.99 12.69 36.21
C GLN A 192 38.71 13.49 36.50
N GLY A 193 37.66 12.78 36.92
CA GLY A 193 36.42 13.30 37.51
C GLY A 193 35.22 12.52 36.97
N GLY A 194 34.50 11.67 37.70
CA GLY A 194 34.29 11.57 39.14
C GLY A 194 32.87 12.05 39.49
N TYR A 195 31.97 11.07 39.80
CA TYR A 195 30.83 11.09 40.75
C TYR A 195 29.92 12.35 40.79
N GLY A 196 28.58 12.30 40.72
CA GLY A 196 27.61 11.36 41.28
C GLY A 196 26.41 12.16 41.84
N ALA A 197 25.31 11.47 42.17
CA ALA A 197 24.08 11.92 42.85
C ALA A 197 23.16 12.87 42.04
N GLY A 198 21.83 12.80 42.12
CA GLY A 198 20.91 12.02 42.95
C GLY A 198 19.46 12.49 42.71
N GLY A 199 18.48 11.79 43.30
CA GLY A 199 17.06 12.16 43.35
C GLY A 199 16.20 11.33 42.38
N GLY A 200 15.23 10.52 42.78
CA GLY A 200 14.47 10.44 44.03
C GLY A 200 13.04 10.89 43.78
N TYR A 201 12.16 9.97 43.38
CA TYR A 201 10.70 10.14 43.49
C TYR A 201 10.08 8.82 43.94
N GLN A 202 9.70 8.80 45.23
CA GLN A 202 8.72 7.91 45.83
C GLN A 202 7.34 8.60 45.84
N GLY A 203 6.28 7.79 45.79
CA GLY A 203 4.88 8.20 46.00
C GLY A 203 4.00 7.54 44.95
N GLY A 204 3.33 6.42 45.23
CA GLY A 204 2.12 6.32 46.06
C GLY A 204 0.97 6.06 45.08
N GLY A 205 0.36 4.88 45.02
CA GLY A 205 -0.47 4.30 46.07
C GLY A 205 -1.93 4.75 45.84
N GLY A 206 -2.74 3.92 45.19
CA GLY A 206 -4.14 4.21 44.93
C GLY A 206 -4.85 3.05 44.23
N GLY A 207 -5.31 2.08 45.02
CA GLY A 207 -6.15 1.00 44.55
C GLY A 207 -7.59 1.45 44.30
N GLY A 208 -8.24 0.84 43.31
CA GLY A 208 -9.67 0.91 43.07
C GLY A 208 -10.13 -0.44 42.55
N GLY A 209 -10.84 -1.19 43.40
CA GLY A 209 -11.32 -2.54 43.11
C GLY A 209 -12.50 -2.55 42.15
N TYR A 210 -12.59 -3.61 41.36
CA TYR A 210 -13.75 -3.95 40.55
C TYR A 210 -14.36 -5.22 41.14
N GLN A 211 -15.56 -5.12 41.71
CA GLN A 211 -16.38 -6.25 42.12
C GLN A 211 -17.84 -6.03 41.73
N GLY A 212 -18.42 -7.09 41.16
CA GLY A 212 -19.86 -7.35 41.04
C GLY A 212 -20.52 -6.74 39.80
N GLY A 213 -21.27 -7.46 38.97
CA GLY A 213 -21.78 -8.82 39.06
C GLY A 213 -23.11 -8.90 38.30
N GLY A 214 -23.27 -9.95 37.48
CA GLY A 214 -24.54 -10.63 37.20
C GLY A 214 -25.58 -9.97 36.28
N GLY A 215 -25.97 -10.70 35.24
CA GLY A 215 -27.40 -10.99 35.06
C GLY A 215 -28.03 -10.86 33.67
N TYR A 216 -28.09 -12.00 32.96
CA TYR A 216 -29.19 -12.55 32.13
C TYR A 216 -29.98 -11.68 31.14
N GLY A 217 -30.12 -12.21 29.91
CA GLY A 217 -31.45 -12.32 29.28
C GLY A 217 -31.58 -11.97 27.81
N GLY A 218 -31.67 -13.01 26.96
CA GLY A 218 -32.80 -13.16 26.02
C GLY A 218 -32.87 -12.34 24.72
N ALA A 219 -32.54 -13.02 23.63
CA ALA A 219 -33.25 -13.06 22.33
C ALA A 219 -33.54 -11.76 21.52
N GLN A 220 -33.07 -11.75 20.27
CA GLN A 220 -33.94 -11.97 19.09
C GLN A 220 -33.10 -11.99 17.79
N GLN A 221 -33.21 -13.10 17.05
CA GLN A 221 -32.72 -13.24 15.67
C GLN A 221 -33.72 -12.59 14.71
N PRO A 222 -33.29 -11.89 13.64
CA PRO A 222 -34.20 -11.43 12.59
C PRO A 222 -34.53 -12.57 11.58
N PRO A 223 -35.76 -12.62 11.03
CA PRO A 223 -36.22 -13.71 10.19
C PRO A 223 -35.88 -13.48 8.72
N TRP A 224 -35.16 -14.42 8.10
CA TRP A 224 -35.13 -14.55 6.64
C TRP A 224 -36.05 -15.68 6.23
N GLY A 225 -37.24 -15.31 5.78
CA GLY A 225 -38.22 -16.20 5.15
C GLY A 225 -37.95 -16.33 3.65
N THR A 226 -37.99 -17.57 3.20
CA THR A 226 -37.95 -18.03 1.81
C THR A 226 -39.14 -17.53 1.00
N ARG A 227 -38.88 -17.09 -0.23
CA ARG A 227 -39.68 -17.39 -1.43
C ARG A 227 -38.75 -17.54 -2.61
#